data_AF-A0A6P8YL88-F1
#
_entry.id   AF-A0A6P8YL88-F1
#
_cell.length_a   1.000
_cell.length_b   1.000
_cell.length_c   1.000
_cell.angle_alpha   90.00
_cell.angle_beta   90.00
_cell.angle_gamma   90.00
#
_symmetry.space_group_name_H-M   'P 1'
#
loop_
_entity.id
_entity.type
_entity.pdbx_description
1 polymer ?
#
loop_
_entity_poly.entity_id
_entity_poly.type
_entity_poly.pdbx_seq_one_letter_code
_entity_poly.pdbx_strand_id
1 'polypeptide(L)'
;MSAGDAEADAEEKLRAVRRLLHDVNESALRDGADVEDLYQVFLQSLAPAPAVTQAALRKRAKGGRRGYGGELSVGWRHWNWAHWTLPVVIVVLALALAGLGLYSEDVVNSALGVRCVVPNNFLVWEATRPIADCNICRGISNVILLSNITRKQFAQYAYSYRPILVKGAAAQWPAMRTFSYDYFKQLYKSTEGAYESVEDECQLLTFKTEFLSLKEVFSMSRSRVLNLDGEHPWYIGWSNCHPSILAAMRSQYSRPQFLPADAEHAHHDFIFMGYSQGAAMHLDYISRLMWQAQLKGHKTWMLTPPPECEHVCSSFSFRADPGDIVLLDTRQWYHKTQIDGKEFSLTVSSEYG
;
A
#
# COMPACT_ATOMS: atom_id res chain seq x y z
N MET A 1 -29.24 -3.95 36.17
CA MET A 1 -28.99 -4.11 34.73
C MET A 1 -28.99 -5.60 34.46
N SER A 2 -29.91 -6.07 33.62
CA SER A 2 -29.98 -7.49 33.26
C SER A 2 -28.81 -7.84 32.34
N ALA A 3 -28.44 -9.11 32.24
CA ALA A 3 -27.38 -9.57 31.33
C ALA A 3 -27.65 -9.16 29.87
N GLY A 4 -28.93 -9.08 29.47
CA GLY A 4 -29.33 -8.62 28.13
C GLY A 4 -29.10 -7.12 27.88
N ASP A 5 -29.10 -6.28 28.92
CA ASP A 5 -28.82 -4.84 28.77
C ASP A 5 -27.31 -4.57 28.55
N ALA A 6 -26.45 -5.41 29.15
CA ALA A 6 -25.01 -5.32 28.98
C ALA A 6 -24.53 -5.87 27.62
N GLU A 7 -25.21 -6.91 27.13
CA GLU A 7 -24.96 -7.49 25.81
C GLU A 7 -25.38 -6.53 24.67
N ALA A 8 -26.53 -5.86 24.83
CA ALA A 8 -26.98 -4.83 23.90
C ALA A 8 -26.04 -3.59 23.87
N ASP A 9 -25.55 -3.14 25.03
CA ASP A 9 -24.58 -2.03 25.13
C ASP A 9 -23.21 -2.40 24.53
N ALA A 10 -22.76 -3.65 24.70
CA ALA A 10 -21.54 -4.15 24.08
C ALA A 10 -21.66 -4.24 22.54
N GLU A 11 -22.78 -4.74 22.02
CA GLU A 11 -23.06 -4.75 20.58
C GLU A 11 -23.14 -3.33 19.99
N GLU A 12 -23.76 -2.39 20.69
CA GLU A 12 -23.88 -1.00 20.24
C GLU A 12 -22.51 -0.33 20.15
N LYS A 13 -21.66 -0.53 21.17
CA LYS A 13 -20.26 -0.05 21.16
C LYS A 13 -19.45 -0.70 20.05
N LEU A 14 -19.61 -2.01 19.82
CA LEU A 14 -18.92 -2.70 18.73
C LEU A 14 -19.36 -2.20 17.35
N ARG A 15 -20.66 -1.93 17.16
CA ARG A 15 -21.19 -1.32 15.94
C ARG A 15 -20.65 0.10 15.74
N ALA A 16 -20.54 0.89 16.80
CA ALA A 16 -19.96 2.24 16.74
C ALA A 16 -18.48 2.21 16.35
N VAL A 17 -17.69 1.30 16.91
CA VAL A 17 -16.28 1.10 16.53
C VAL A 17 -16.15 0.61 15.08
N ARG A 18 -17.00 -0.31 14.64
CA ARG A 18 -17.03 -0.76 13.23
C ARG A 18 -17.35 0.39 12.27
N ARG A 19 -18.32 1.24 12.59
CA ARG A 19 -18.62 2.43 11.77
C ARG A 19 -17.44 3.41 11.75
N LEU A 20 -16.82 3.67 12.90
CA LEU A 20 -15.66 4.56 12.97
C LEU A 20 -14.49 4.04 12.11
N LEU A 21 -14.18 2.74 12.19
CA LEU A 21 -13.14 2.11 11.38
C LEU A 21 -13.50 2.09 9.89
N HIS A 22 -14.77 1.88 9.57
CA HIS A 22 -15.28 1.96 8.20
C HIS A 22 -15.14 3.39 7.65
N ASP A 23 -15.54 4.41 8.41
CA ASP A 23 -15.48 5.81 7.98
C ASP A 23 -14.04 6.32 7.86
N VAL A 24 -13.14 5.87 8.75
CA VAL A 24 -11.70 6.14 8.65
C VAL A 24 -11.11 5.44 7.42
N ASN A 25 -11.51 4.20 7.15
CA ASN A 25 -11.08 3.46 5.97
C ASN A 25 -11.59 4.10 4.67
N GLU A 26 -12.86 4.49 4.60
CA GLU A 26 -13.45 5.18 3.46
C GLU A 26 -12.86 6.57 3.25
N SER A 27 -12.57 7.32 4.32
CA SER A 27 -11.86 8.61 4.21
C SER A 27 -10.41 8.42 3.76
N ALA A 28 -9.71 7.39 4.26
CA ALA A 28 -8.37 7.04 3.81
C ALA A 28 -8.34 6.60 2.34
N LEU A 29 -9.36 5.86 1.87
CA LEU A 29 -9.49 5.43 0.47
C LEU A 29 -9.91 6.58 -0.46
N ARG A 30 -10.85 7.44 -0.03
CA ARG A 30 -11.41 8.53 -0.84
C ARG A 30 -10.48 9.73 -0.94
N ASP A 31 -9.85 10.12 0.17
CA ASP A 31 -8.98 11.29 0.23
C ASP A 31 -7.52 10.92 -0.13
N GLY A 32 -7.26 9.62 -0.30
CA GLY A 32 -5.96 9.06 -0.66
C GLY A 32 -4.96 9.27 0.46
N ALA A 33 -5.06 8.46 1.52
CA ALA A 33 -4.06 8.39 2.58
C ALA A 33 -2.70 8.16 1.93
N ASP A 34 -1.89 9.21 1.91
CA ASP A 34 -0.51 9.09 1.52
C ASP A 34 0.17 8.30 2.64
N VAL A 35 0.98 7.30 2.29
CA VAL A 35 1.80 6.60 3.28
C VAL A 35 2.64 7.61 4.06
N GLU A 36 2.94 8.76 3.49
CA GLU A 36 3.56 9.89 4.18
C GLU A 36 2.77 10.37 5.42
N ASP A 37 1.44 10.44 5.37
CA ASP A 37 0.61 10.87 6.50
C ASP A 37 0.59 9.81 7.61
N LEU A 38 0.63 8.53 7.25
CA LEU A 38 0.71 7.41 8.19
C LEU A 38 2.12 7.21 8.74
N TYR A 39 3.13 7.48 7.93
CA TYR A 39 4.54 7.50 8.32
C TYR A 39 4.79 8.62 9.33
N GLN A 40 4.16 9.80 9.18
CA GLN A 40 4.17 10.84 10.22
C GLN A 40 3.50 10.36 11.52
N VAL A 41 2.38 9.64 11.45
CA VAL A 41 1.72 9.07 12.64
C VAL A 41 2.60 7.99 13.30
N PHE A 42 3.26 7.14 12.52
CA PHE A 42 4.16 6.09 13.01
C PHE A 42 5.42 6.68 13.65
N LEU A 43 6.06 7.65 12.98
CA LEU A 43 7.19 8.40 13.54
C LEU A 43 6.81 9.14 14.83
N GLN A 44 5.62 9.73 14.91
CA GLN A 44 5.13 10.37 16.14
C GLN A 44 4.89 9.37 17.28
N SER A 45 4.50 8.13 16.97
CA SER A 45 4.31 7.08 17.97
C SER A 45 5.62 6.45 18.47
N LEU A 46 6.69 6.53 17.66
CA LEU A 46 8.04 6.07 18.00
C LEU A 46 8.91 7.16 18.64
N ALA A 47 8.53 8.43 18.48
CA ALA A 47 9.22 9.54 19.14
C ALA A 47 8.98 9.50 20.66
N PRO A 48 10.02 9.59 21.50
CA PRO A 48 9.82 9.80 22.93
C PRO A 48 9.06 11.10 23.12
N ALA A 49 7.94 11.06 23.85
CA ALA A 49 7.10 12.21 24.10
C ALA A 49 7.95 13.41 24.53
N PRO A 50 7.75 14.62 23.95
CA PRO A 50 8.50 15.78 24.37
C PRO A 50 8.25 16.00 25.85
N ALA A 51 9.32 16.11 26.63
CA ALA A 51 9.23 16.43 28.05
C ALA A 51 8.48 17.75 28.19
N VAL A 52 7.18 17.68 28.50
CA VAL A 52 6.38 18.85 28.80
C VAL A 52 6.94 19.43 30.09
N THR A 53 7.79 20.44 29.95
CA THR A 53 8.28 21.23 31.08
C THR A 53 7.06 21.76 31.83
N GLN A 54 6.95 21.42 33.11
CA GLN A 54 5.88 21.83 34.05
C GLN A 54 5.73 23.35 34.23
N ALA A 55 6.44 24.17 33.44
CA ALA A 55 6.36 25.62 33.44
C ALA A 55 5.06 26.17 32.81
N ALA A 56 4.37 25.42 31.95
CA ALA A 56 3.20 25.92 31.21
C ALA A 56 1.85 25.81 31.96
N LEU A 57 1.74 25.00 33.02
CA LEU A 57 0.47 24.83 33.77
C LEU A 57 0.36 25.67 35.04
N ARG A 58 1.40 26.43 35.42
CA ARG A 58 1.39 27.23 36.67
C ARG A 58 0.81 28.64 36.57
N LYS A 59 0.30 29.08 35.40
CA LYS A 59 -0.32 30.42 35.28
C LYS A 59 -1.82 30.49 35.57
N ARG A 60 -2.48 29.40 36.00
CA ARG A 60 -3.94 29.41 36.32
C ARG A 60 -4.32 29.17 37.78
N ALA A 61 -3.39 29.27 38.72
CA ALA A 61 -3.71 29.24 40.15
C ALA A 61 -2.93 30.34 40.90
N LYS A 62 -3.32 31.60 40.69
CA LYS A 62 -3.05 32.68 41.65
C LYS A 62 -4.21 32.74 42.64
N GLY A 63 -3.97 32.24 43.84
CA GLY A 63 -4.88 32.37 44.97
C GLY A 63 -4.28 31.79 46.25
N GLY A 64 -3.56 32.61 47.02
CA GLY A 64 -3.47 32.43 48.47
C GLY A 64 -2.18 31.86 49.07
N ARG A 65 -1.45 32.76 49.76
CA ARG A 65 -0.69 32.60 51.02
C ARG A 65 0.66 31.85 51.07
N ARG A 66 1.69 32.69 51.29
CA ARG A 66 2.80 32.65 52.28
C ARG A 66 3.24 31.31 52.89
N GLY A 67 4.56 31.08 52.86
CA GLY A 67 5.28 30.26 53.84
C GLY A 67 6.75 30.05 53.47
N TYR A 68 7.65 30.48 54.36
CA TYR A 68 9.12 30.38 54.31
C TYR A 68 9.64 28.95 54.56
N GLY A 69 10.89 28.68 54.16
CA GLY A 69 11.72 27.63 54.77
C GLY A 69 12.50 26.77 53.77
N GLY A 70 13.82 26.96 53.70
CA GLY A 70 14.72 26.01 53.04
C GLY A 70 15.07 24.85 53.97
N GLU A 71 15.53 23.74 53.39
CA GLU A 71 16.72 22.99 53.83
C GLU A 71 16.97 21.77 52.93
N LEU A 72 18.20 21.30 53.03
CA LEU A 72 18.88 20.31 52.20
C LEU A 72 18.42 18.86 52.44
N SER A 73 18.72 18.06 51.41
CA SER A 73 19.30 16.71 51.48
C SER A 73 18.40 15.47 51.39
N VAL A 74 19.08 14.45 50.84
CA VAL A 74 18.87 12.99 50.91
C VAL A 74 17.98 12.38 49.81
N GLY A 75 18.67 11.74 48.87
CA GLY A 75 18.06 10.89 47.86
C GLY A 75 17.37 9.68 48.48
N TRP A 76 16.12 9.50 48.12
CA TRP A 76 15.41 8.23 48.20
C TRP A 76 14.95 7.88 46.79
N ARG A 77 15.42 6.73 46.28
CA ARG A 77 14.89 6.12 45.06
C ARG A 77 13.43 5.79 45.31
N HIS A 78 12.52 6.60 44.77
CA HIS A 78 11.12 6.22 44.66
C HIS A 78 11.04 5.03 43.69
N TRP A 79 10.92 3.84 44.26
CA TRP A 79 10.45 2.67 43.54
C TRP A 79 9.06 3.06 42.99
N ASN A 80 8.89 3.10 41.67
CA ASN A 80 7.61 3.45 41.04
C ASN A 80 6.68 2.24 41.12
N TRP A 81 5.79 2.22 42.11
CA TRP A 81 4.78 1.15 42.26
C TRP A 81 3.78 1.16 41.07
N ALA A 82 3.75 2.24 40.29
CA ALA A 82 2.90 2.41 39.11
C ALA A 82 3.21 1.47 37.93
N HIS A 83 4.43 0.91 37.82
CA HIS A 83 4.77 0.02 36.69
C HIS A 83 4.23 -1.41 36.87
N TRP A 84 3.96 -1.81 38.11
CA TRP A 84 3.42 -3.15 38.43
C TRP A 84 1.92 -3.12 38.72
N THR A 85 1.32 -1.96 39.01
CA THR A 85 -0.11 -1.86 39.27
C THR A 85 -0.95 -2.12 38.02
N LEU A 86 -0.54 -1.63 36.85
CA LEU A 86 -1.32 -1.82 35.62
C LEU A 86 -1.36 -3.29 35.16
N PRO A 87 -0.23 -4.03 35.09
CA PRO A 87 -0.23 -5.45 34.74
C PRO A 87 -0.98 -6.31 35.77
N VAL A 88 -0.81 -6.02 37.07
CA VAL A 88 -1.49 -6.77 38.14
C VAL A 88 -3.01 -6.54 38.10
N VAL A 89 -3.45 -5.30 37.85
CA VAL A 89 -4.87 -4.99 37.68
C VAL A 89 -5.45 -5.70 36.44
N ILE A 90 -4.72 -5.75 35.33
CA ILE A 90 -5.14 -6.49 34.12
C ILE A 90 -5.28 -7.99 34.40
N VAL A 91 -4.31 -8.60 35.09
CA VAL A 91 -4.34 -10.03 35.42
C VAL A 91 -5.47 -10.34 36.41
N VAL A 92 -5.70 -9.50 37.42
CA VAL A 92 -6.79 -9.67 38.39
C VAL A 92 -8.15 -9.50 37.71
N LEU A 93 -8.30 -8.54 36.79
CA LEU A 93 -9.51 -8.38 35.97
C LEU A 93 -9.74 -9.60 35.07
N ALA A 94 -8.70 -10.12 34.42
CA ALA A 94 -8.81 -11.31 33.57
C ALA A 94 -9.22 -12.55 34.38
N LEU A 95 -8.66 -12.75 35.57
CA LEU A 95 -9.01 -13.85 36.48
C LEU A 95 -10.41 -13.68 37.09
N ALA A 96 -10.83 -12.45 37.41
CA ALA A 96 -12.18 -12.15 37.90
C ALA A 96 -13.22 -12.40 36.81
N LEU A 97 -12.95 -12.00 35.56
CA LEU A 97 -13.80 -12.27 34.40
C LEU A 97 -13.87 -13.78 34.10
N ALA A 98 -12.77 -14.52 34.28
CA ALA A 98 -12.75 -15.98 34.14
C ALA A 98 -13.55 -16.68 35.26
N GLY A 99 -13.38 -16.24 36.51
CA GLY A 99 -14.11 -16.77 37.66
C GLY A 99 -15.61 -16.45 37.67
N LEU A 100 -16.02 -15.34 37.03
CA LEU A 100 -17.42 -14.95 36.83
C LEU A 100 -18.11 -15.68 35.67
N GLY A 101 -17.40 -16.59 34.97
CA GLY A 101 -17.96 -17.33 33.82
C GLY A 101 -18.22 -16.46 32.60
N LEU A 102 -17.68 -15.22 32.56
CA LEU A 102 -17.79 -14.29 31.44
C LEU A 102 -16.74 -14.56 30.34
N TYR A 103 -15.78 -15.44 30.61
CA TYR A 103 -15.06 -16.17 29.57
C TYR A 103 -15.94 -17.35 29.13
N SER A 104 -17.01 -17.08 28.40
CA SER A 104 -17.61 -18.17 27.64
C SER A 104 -16.62 -18.57 26.56
N GLU A 105 -16.27 -19.86 26.52
CA GLU A 105 -15.56 -20.38 25.36
C GLU A 105 -16.26 -19.99 24.07
N ASP A 106 -17.59 -19.79 24.10
CA ASP A 106 -18.38 -19.30 22.98
C ASP A 106 -18.04 -17.87 22.53
N VAL A 107 -17.68 -16.94 23.42
CA VAL A 107 -17.27 -15.57 23.03
C VAL A 107 -15.84 -15.56 22.49
N VAL A 108 -14.94 -16.35 23.07
CA VAL A 108 -13.57 -16.50 22.55
C VAL A 108 -13.58 -17.27 21.23
N ASN A 109 -14.33 -18.36 21.13
CA ASN A 109 -14.51 -19.13 19.89
C ASN A 109 -15.36 -18.37 18.87
N SER A 110 -16.28 -17.48 19.26
CA SER A 110 -16.93 -16.55 18.34
C SER A 110 -15.97 -15.45 17.90
N ALA A 111 -15.18 -14.85 18.78
CA ALA A 111 -14.20 -13.83 18.41
C ALA A 111 -13.06 -14.40 17.54
N LEU A 112 -12.62 -15.63 17.80
CA LEU A 112 -11.64 -16.37 17.02
C LEU A 112 -12.26 -17.05 15.78
N GLY A 113 -13.56 -17.34 15.81
CA GLY A 113 -14.32 -17.98 14.73
C GLY A 113 -14.91 -16.99 13.72
N VAL A 114 -15.07 -15.72 14.10
CA VAL A 114 -15.39 -14.62 13.17
C VAL A 114 -14.10 -14.31 12.41
N ARG A 115 -13.96 -14.95 11.24
CA ARG A 115 -13.06 -14.44 10.19
C ARG A 115 -13.46 -12.98 9.95
N CYS A 116 -12.54 -12.04 10.18
CA CYS A 116 -12.71 -10.59 10.00
C CYS A 116 -13.34 -9.81 11.18
N VAL A 117 -12.96 -10.06 12.44
CA VAL A 117 -13.22 -9.10 13.55
C VAL A 117 -12.57 -7.74 13.27
N VAL A 118 -11.35 -7.79 12.72
CA VAL A 118 -10.58 -6.62 12.31
C VAL A 118 -10.71 -6.48 10.80
N PRO A 119 -11.12 -5.31 10.27
CA PRO A 119 -11.18 -5.10 8.83
C PRO A 119 -9.80 -5.24 8.21
N ASN A 120 -9.70 -5.98 7.11
CA ASN A 120 -8.44 -6.23 6.42
C ASN A 120 -8.04 -5.01 5.56
N ASN A 121 -7.81 -3.86 6.20
CA ASN A 121 -7.51 -2.58 5.57
C ASN A 121 -6.02 -2.21 5.64
N PHE A 122 -5.58 -1.22 4.85
CA PHE A 122 -4.16 -0.85 4.73
C PHE A 122 -3.43 -0.71 6.07
N LEU A 123 -4.06 -0.10 7.09
CA LEU A 123 -3.49 0.04 8.43
C LEU A 123 -3.15 -1.32 9.07
N VAL A 124 -4.06 -2.29 8.94
CA VAL A 124 -3.90 -3.64 9.48
C VAL A 124 -2.83 -4.39 8.70
N TRP A 125 -2.78 -4.25 7.38
CA TRP A 125 -1.73 -4.87 6.57
C TRP A 125 -0.35 -4.31 6.91
N GLU A 126 -0.22 -2.99 7.09
CA GLU A 126 1.04 -2.36 7.47
C GLU A 126 1.45 -2.76 8.89
N ALA A 127 0.53 -2.71 9.86
CA ALA A 127 0.81 -3.06 11.25
C ALA A 127 1.14 -4.55 11.46
N THR A 128 0.64 -5.43 10.58
CA THR A 128 0.86 -6.88 10.65
C THR A 128 1.91 -7.38 9.68
N ARG A 129 2.48 -6.52 8.81
CA ARG A 129 3.52 -6.97 7.89
C ARG A 129 4.76 -7.42 8.66
N PRO A 130 5.46 -8.46 8.21
CA PRO A 130 6.72 -8.86 8.80
C PRO A 130 7.75 -7.72 8.75
N ILE A 131 8.56 -7.60 9.79
CA ILE A 131 9.71 -6.67 9.82
C ILE A 131 10.65 -7.06 8.67
N ALA A 132 11.01 -6.08 7.83
CA ALA A 132 11.89 -6.32 6.69
C ALA A 132 13.34 -6.60 7.12
N ASP A 133 14.02 -7.49 6.40
CA ASP A 133 15.48 -7.63 6.49
C ASP A 133 16.14 -6.53 5.64
N CYS A 134 16.79 -5.57 6.29
CA CYS A 134 17.45 -4.44 5.61
C CYS A 134 18.60 -4.83 4.66
N ASN A 135 19.01 -6.10 4.63
CA ASN A 135 19.90 -6.61 3.59
C ASN A 135 19.32 -6.49 2.18
N ILE A 136 17.98 -6.37 2.03
CA ILE A 136 17.33 -6.15 0.71
C ILE A 136 17.83 -4.88 0.01
N CYS A 137 18.21 -3.85 0.79
CA CYS A 137 18.52 -2.51 0.30
C CYS A 137 19.92 -2.02 0.68
N ARG A 138 20.65 -2.78 1.51
CA ARG A 138 22.00 -2.43 1.96
C ARG A 138 22.95 -2.25 0.77
N GLY A 139 23.55 -1.06 0.66
CA GLY A 139 24.47 -0.71 -0.43
C GLY A 139 23.79 -0.56 -1.79
N ILE A 140 22.47 -0.41 -1.83
CA ILE A 140 21.71 -0.07 -3.03
C ILE A 140 21.37 1.42 -2.96
N SER A 141 21.95 2.19 -3.86
CA SER A 141 21.69 3.63 -4.00
C SER A 141 21.03 4.01 -5.33
N ASN A 142 20.92 3.06 -6.26
CA ASN A 142 20.30 3.26 -7.55
C ASN A 142 19.85 1.91 -8.15
N VAL A 143 19.02 1.99 -9.19
CA VAL A 143 18.58 0.85 -9.99
C VAL A 143 19.76 0.24 -10.77
N ILE A 144 19.76 -1.09 -10.93
CA ILE A 144 20.68 -1.74 -11.86
C ILE A 144 20.21 -1.46 -13.29
N LEU A 145 21.02 -0.74 -14.04
CA LEU A 145 20.78 -0.44 -15.45
C LEU A 145 21.36 -1.57 -16.32
N LEU A 146 20.50 -2.24 -17.08
CA LEU A 146 20.87 -3.27 -18.03
C LEU A 146 20.40 -2.88 -19.43
N SER A 147 21.10 -3.34 -20.46
CA SER A 147 20.72 -3.12 -21.86
C SER A 147 21.19 -4.29 -22.71
N ASN A 148 20.36 -4.70 -23.69
CA ASN A 148 20.68 -5.81 -24.59
C ASN A 148 21.17 -7.09 -23.86
N ILE A 149 20.46 -7.46 -22.79
CA ILE A 149 20.87 -8.56 -21.92
C ILE A 149 20.26 -9.89 -22.35
N THR A 150 21.07 -10.94 -22.36
CA THR A 150 20.61 -12.31 -22.65
C THR A 150 20.09 -12.98 -21.39
N ARG A 151 19.27 -14.03 -21.56
CA ARG A 151 18.77 -14.87 -20.45
C ARG A 151 19.89 -15.42 -19.56
N LYS A 152 21.01 -15.86 -20.16
CA LYS A 152 22.17 -16.40 -19.42
C LYS A 152 22.80 -15.34 -18.52
N GLN A 153 22.93 -14.11 -19.00
CA GLN A 153 23.48 -12.99 -18.23
C GLN A 153 22.50 -12.51 -17.15
N PHE A 154 21.19 -12.59 -17.44
CA PHE A 154 20.14 -12.16 -16.53
C PHE A 154 19.88 -13.16 -15.38
N ALA A 155 20.25 -14.43 -15.53
CA ALA A 155 19.99 -15.49 -14.55
C ALA A 155 20.47 -15.15 -13.13
N GLN A 156 21.58 -14.42 -12.98
CA GLN A 156 22.09 -13.98 -11.67
C GLN A 156 21.22 -12.92 -10.99
N TYR A 157 20.36 -12.23 -11.74
CA TYR A 157 19.48 -11.15 -11.28
C TYR A 157 18.02 -11.59 -11.16
N ALA A 158 17.62 -12.65 -11.87
CA ALA A 158 16.22 -13.03 -12.09
C ALA A 158 15.40 -13.23 -10.81
N TYR A 159 16.03 -13.60 -9.71
CA TYR A 159 15.37 -13.79 -8.42
C TYR A 159 16.03 -12.97 -7.32
N SER A 160 16.68 -11.86 -7.70
CA SER A 160 17.24 -10.90 -6.76
C SER A 160 16.22 -9.84 -6.38
N TYR A 161 16.28 -9.35 -5.14
CA TYR A 161 15.44 -8.25 -4.65
C TYR A 161 15.90 -6.86 -5.14
N ARG A 162 16.86 -6.82 -6.06
CA ARG A 162 17.46 -5.58 -6.53
C ARG A 162 16.57 -4.93 -7.58
N PRO A 163 16.25 -3.64 -7.45
CA PRO A 163 15.56 -2.90 -8.50
C PRO A 163 16.39 -2.91 -9.79
N ILE A 164 15.78 -3.28 -10.91
CA ILE A 164 16.44 -3.40 -12.22
C ILE A 164 15.62 -2.65 -13.26
N LEU A 165 16.31 -1.93 -14.15
CA LEU A 165 15.72 -1.30 -15.33
C LEU A 165 16.46 -1.83 -16.57
N VAL A 166 15.75 -2.58 -17.39
CA VAL A 166 16.27 -3.10 -18.66
C VAL A 166 15.85 -2.16 -19.79
N LYS A 167 16.81 -1.43 -20.34
CA LYS A 167 16.58 -0.40 -21.36
C LYS A 167 16.13 -1.02 -22.69
N GLY A 168 15.06 -0.49 -23.25
CA GLY A 168 14.58 -0.81 -24.61
C GLY A 168 14.13 -2.27 -24.85
N ALA A 169 13.96 -3.10 -23.80
CA ALA A 169 13.63 -4.51 -23.97
C ALA A 169 12.23 -4.78 -24.56
N ALA A 170 11.30 -3.85 -24.40
CA ALA A 170 9.95 -3.90 -24.98
C ALA A 170 9.83 -3.11 -26.30
N ALA A 171 10.89 -2.44 -26.77
CA ALA A 171 10.81 -1.48 -27.88
C ALA A 171 10.30 -2.09 -29.20
N GLN A 172 10.50 -3.39 -29.40
CA GLN A 172 10.06 -4.11 -30.60
C GLN A 172 8.66 -4.73 -30.48
N TRP A 173 8.01 -4.66 -29.32
CA TRP A 173 6.68 -5.25 -29.13
C TRP A 173 5.62 -4.52 -29.98
N PRO A 174 4.72 -5.25 -30.65
CA PRO A 174 3.56 -4.65 -31.33
C PRO A 174 2.76 -3.70 -30.43
N ALA A 175 2.65 -4.03 -29.13
CA ALA A 175 1.97 -3.25 -28.10
C ALA A 175 2.43 -1.78 -28.01
N MET A 176 3.70 -1.48 -28.35
CA MET A 176 4.20 -0.10 -28.42
C MET A 176 3.37 0.78 -29.37
N ARG A 177 2.80 0.17 -30.42
CA ARG A 177 1.98 0.87 -31.43
C ARG A 177 0.49 0.62 -31.23
N THR A 178 0.10 -0.58 -30.81
CA THR A 178 -1.31 -1.00 -30.79
C THR A 178 -2.03 -0.63 -29.50
N PHE A 179 -1.37 -0.75 -28.34
CA PHE A 179 -2.03 -0.46 -27.06
C PHE A 179 -2.35 1.02 -26.93
N SER A 180 -3.60 1.31 -26.60
CA SER A 180 -4.15 2.64 -26.44
C SER A 180 -5.47 2.55 -25.67
N TYR A 181 -5.95 3.69 -25.17
CA TYR A 181 -7.28 3.78 -24.58
C TYR A 181 -8.36 3.19 -25.52
N ASP A 182 -8.33 3.58 -26.80
CA ASP A 182 -9.33 3.16 -27.78
C ASP A 182 -9.24 1.65 -28.09
N TYR A 183 -8.02 1.08 -28.12
CA TYR A 183 -7.81 -0.37 -28.24
C TYR A 183 -8.48 -1.14 -27.10
N PHE A 184 -8.21 -0.76 -25.85
CA PHE A 184 -8.77 -1.46 -24.69
C PHE A 184 -10.28 -1.26 -24.59
N LYS A 185 -10.77 -0.04 -24.84
CA LYS A 185 -12.20 0.25 -24.92
C LYS A 185 -12.91 -0.65 -25.94
N GLN A 186 -12.35 -0.81 -27.14
CA GLN A 186 -12.93 -1.67 -28.15
C GLN A 186 -12.87 -3.15 -27.74
N LEU A 187 -11.71 -3.60 -27.24
CA LEU A 187 -11.49 -4.98 -26.81
C LEU A 187 -12.52 -5.41 -25.76
N TYR A 188 -12.68 -4.62 -24.69
CA TYR A 188 -13.65 -4.87 -23.63
C TYR A 188 -15.10 -4.76 -24.12
N LYS A 189 -15.43 -3.77 -24.95
CA LYS A 189 -16.78 -3.64 -25.52
C LYS A 189 -17.17 -4.84 -26.41
N SER A 190 -16.19 -5.43 -27.09
CA SER A 190 -16.42 -6.54 -28.03
C SER A 190 -16.35 -7.94 -27.39
N THR A 191 -16.00 -8.02 -26.10
CA THR A 191 -15.82 -9.29 -25.40
C THR A 191 -16.89 -9.41 -24.32
N GLU A 192 -17.78 -10.38 -24.49
CA GLU A 192 -18.81 -10.71 -23.49
C GLU A 192 -18.16 -11.16 -22.18
N GLY A 193 -18.70 -10.72 -21.03
CA GLY A 193 -18.18 -11.07 -19.71
C GLY A 193 -16.89 -10.35 -19.29
N ALA A 194 -16.33 -9.48 -20.14
CA ALA A 194 -15.05 -8.84 -19.86
C ALA A 194 -15.09 -7.80 -18.74
N TYR A 195 -16.20 -7.06 -18.60
CA TYR A 195 -16.34 -6.08 -17.52
C TYR A 195 -16.63 -6.77 -16.19
N GLU A 196 -17.51 -7.76 -16.22
CA GLU A 196 -17.90 -8.61 -15.09
C GLU A 196 -16.67 -9.32 -14.51
N SER A 197 -15.78 -9.82 -15.37
CA SER A 197 -14.49 -10.38 -14.95
C SER A 197 -13.66 -9.42 -14.09
N VAL A 198 -13.68 -8.11 -14.37
CA VAL A 198 -12.92 -7.10 -13.60
C VAL A 198 -13.61 -6.78 -12.28
N GLU A 199 -14.93 -6.91 -12.21
CA GLU A 199 -15.74 -6.61 -11.02
C GLU A 199 -15.77 -7.79 -10.04
N ASP A 200 -15.83 -9.03 -10.54
CA ASP A 200 -16.06 -10.22 -9.73
C ASP A 200 -14.80 -11.02 -9.39
N GLU A 201 -13.80 -11.04 -10.30
CA GLU A 201 -12.61 -11.90 -10.18
C GLU A 201 -11.29 -11.13 -10.17
N CYS A 202 -11.22 -10.06 -10.96
CA CYS A 202 -10.07 -9.17 -11.07
C CYS A 202 -10.27 -7.91 -10.22
N GLN A 203 -9.44 -6.88 -10.48
CA GLN A 203 -9.43 -5.68 -9.69
C GLN A 203 -9.20 -4.45 -10.56
N LEU A 204 -10.03 -3.42 -10.34
CA LEU A 204 -9.76 -2.05 -10.75
C LEU A 204 -8.97 -1.34 -9.64
N LEU A 205 -7.88 -0.68 -10.01
CA LEU A 205 -7.01 0.10 -9.15
C LEU A 205 -7.18 1.58 -9.51
N THR A 206 -7.79 2.34 -8.61
CA THR A 206 -8.05 3.78 -8.79
C THR A 206 -7.05 4.60 -8.00
N PHE A 207 -6.35 5.51 -8.67
CA PHE A 207 -5.27 6.30 -8.05
C PHE A 207 -5.72 7.75 -7.87
N LYS A 208 -6.57 7.98 -6.86
CA LYS A 208 -7.29 9.24 -6.57
C LYS A 208 -8.17 9.71 -7.74
N THR A 209 -8.95 8.79 -8.30
CA THR A 209 -9.96 9.06 -9.32
C THR A 209 -11.34 8.65 -8.84
N GLU A 210 -12.37 9.25 -9.41
CA GLU A 210 -13.78 9.03 -9.09
C GLU A 210 -14.38 7.73 -9.64
N PHE A 211 -13.65 7.01 -10.50
CA PHE A 211 -14.18 5.84 -11.20
C PHE A 211 -14.52 4.70 -10.24
N LEU A 212 -15.68 4.08 -10.46
CA LEU A 212 -16.15 2.90 -9.72
C LEU A 212 -16.06 1.62 -10.55
N SER A 213 -15.98 1.74 -11.87
CA SER A 213 -15.87 0.60 -12.78
C SER A 213 -15.02 0.91 -14.01
N LEU A 214 -14.49 -0.14 -14.63
CA LEU A 214 -13.76 -0.01 -15.90
C LEU A 214 -14.68 0.47 -17.05
N LYS A 215 -15.99 0.20 -16.93
CA LYS A 215 -17.00 0.69 -17.87
C LYS A 215 -17.12 2.21 -17.85
N GLU A 216 -17.04 2.84 -16.67
CA GLU A 216 -17.01 4.30 -16.54
C GLU A 216 -15.75 4.89 -17.17
N VAL A 217 -14.58 4.29 -16.93
CA VAL A 217 -13.31 4.67 -17.57
C VAL A 217 -13.47 4.65 -19.09
N PHE A 218 -14.04 3.59 -19.67
CA PHE A 218 -14.26 3.50 -21.12
C PHE A 218 -15.45 4.33 -21.65
N SER A 219 -16.19 4.99 -20.76
CA SER A 219 -17.28 5.91 -21.11
C SER A 219 -16.88 7.39 -21.03
N MET A 220 -15.64 7.70 -20.65
CA MET A 220 -15.12 9.08 -20.64
C MET A 220 -15.32 9.80 -21.98
N SER A 221 -15.58 11.11 -21.89
CA SER A 221 -15.61 12.01 -23.03
C SER A 221 -14.23 12.07 -23.71
N ARG A 222 -14.20 12.42 -25.00
CA ARG A 222 -12.92 12.54 -25.72
C ARG A 222 -12.01 13.62 -25.12
N SER A 223 -12.59 14.72 -24.61
CA SER A 223 -11.83 15.78 -23.94
C SER A 223 -11.11 15.27 -22.70
N ARG A 224 -11.80 14.49 -21.85
CA ARG A 224 -11.23 13.88 -20.65
C ARG A 224 -10.18 12.82 -20.97
N VAL A 225 -10.40 11.97 -21.97
CA VAL A 225 -9.41 10.97 -22.43
C VAL A 225 -8.11 11.65 -22.88
N LEU A 226 -8.21 12.79 -23.56
CA LEU A 226 -7.07 13.58 -24.01
C LEU A 226 -6.50 14.53 -22.95
N ASN A 227 -7.14 14.61 -21.78
CA ASN A 227 -6.80 15.51 -20.69
C ASN A 227 -6.59 16.97 -21.17
N LEU A 228 -7.56 17.47 -21.96
CA LEU A 228 -7.56 18.85 -22.47
C LEU A 228 -7.67 19.86 -21.32
N ASP A 229 -7.29 21.11 -21.57
CA ASP A 229 -7.35 22.16 -20.55
C ASP A 229 -8.78 22.30 -19.98
N GLY A 230 -8.88 22.30 -18.64
CA GLY A 230 -10.15 22.32 -17.91
C GLY A 230 -10.64 20.95 -17.46
N GLU A 231 -10.07 19.86 -17.96
CA GLU A 231 -10.34 18.50 -17.49
C GLU A 231 -9.47 18.13 -16.27
N HIS A 232 -9.97 17.21 -15.44
CA HIS A 232 -9.17 16.65 -14.35
C HIS A 232 -8.28 15.51 -14.85
N PRO A 233 -6.99 15.44 -14.46
CA PRO A 233 -6.16 14.30 -14.81
C PRO A 233 -6.71 13.02 -14.17
N TRP A 234 -6.46 11.89 -14.83
CA TRP A 234 -6.89 10.58 -14.34
C TRP A 234 -5.76 9.57 -14.54
N TYR A 235 -5.64 8.61 -13.62
CA TYR A 235 -4.72 7.48 -13.74
C TYR A 235 -5.36 6.26 -13.07
N ILE A 236 -5.40 5.16 -13.82
CA ILE A 236 -6.02 3.91 -13.38
C ILE A 236 -5.14 2.74 -13.74
N GLY A 237 -5.24 1.68 -12.95
CA GLY A 237 -4.72 0.35 -13.26
C GLY A 237 -5.84 -0.67 -13.21
N TRP A 238 -5.70 -1.80 -13.89
CA TRP A 238 -6.59 -2.94 -13.69
C TRP A 238 -5.89 -4.25 -14.04
N SER A 239 -6.27 -5.32 -13.34
CA SER A 239 -5.88 -6.68 -13.71
C SER A 239 -6.83 -7.26 -14.76
N ASN A 240 -6.26 -8.07 -15.66
CA ASN A 240 -6.97 -8.74 -16.73
C ASN A 240 -6.87 -10.25 -16.47
N CYS A 241 -7.98 -10.92 -16.17
CA CYS A 241 -8.05 -12.36 -15.95
C CYS A 241 -8.99 -13.05 -16.95
N HIS A 242 -9.84 -12.30 -17.65
CA HIS A 242 -10.70 -12.86 -18.69
C HIS A 242 -9.86 -13.52 -19.81
N PRO A 243 -10.04 -14.84 -20.09
CA PRO A 243 -9.17 -15.57 -21.01
C PRO A 243 -9.04 -14.94 -22.41
N SER A 244 -10.14 -14.47 -22.99
CA SER A 244 -10.13 -13.84 -24.32
C SER A 244 -9.42 -12.48 -24.34
N ILE A 245 -9.53 -11.70 -23.26
CA ILE A 245 -8.86 -10.40 -23.13
C ILE A 245 -7.36 -10.65 -23.01
N LEU A 246 -6.96 -11.56 -22.13
CA LEU A 246 -5.57 -11.96 -21.93
C LEU A 246 -4.94 -12.50 -23.22
N ALA A 247 -5.63 -13.38 -23.94
CA ALA A 247 -5.14 -13.92 -25.21
C ALA A 247 -4.94 -12.80 -26.25
N ALA A 248 -5.88 -11.87 -26.36
CA ALA A 248 -5.77 -10.72 -27.25
C ALA A 248 -4.59 -9.82 -26.86
N MET A 249 -4.42 -9.51 -25.58
CA MET A 249 -3.30 -8.72 -25.07
C MET A 249 -1.95 -9.39 -25.31
N ARG A 250 -1.82 -10.67 -24.97
CA ARG A 250 -0.58 -11.46 -25.12
C ARG A 250 -0.22 -11.75 -26.58
N SER A 251 -1.11 -11.45 -27.54
CA SER A 251 -0.74 -11.40 -28.96
C SER A 251 0.10 -10.16 -29.32
N GLN A 252 0.06 -9.11 -28.50
CA GLN A 252 0.71 -7.82 -28.78
C GLN A 252 2.06 -7.64 -28.08
N TYR A 253 2.38 -8.49 -27.11
CA TYR A 253 3.67 -8.46 -26.41
C TYR A 253 4.04 -9.87 -25.98
N SER A 254 5.32 -10.09 -25.66
CA SER A 254 5.80 -11.38 -25.16
C SER A 254 6.27 -11.25 -23.73
N ARG A 255 6.37 -12.38 -23.01
CA ARG A 255 7.21 -12.44 -21.80
C ARG A 255 8.60 -11.85 -22.13
N PRO A 256 9.18 -10.98 -21.27
CA PRO A 256 10.48 -10.39 -21.54
C PRO A 256 11.53 -11.47 -21.83
N GLN A 257 12.24 -11.34 -22.96
CA GLN A 257 13.07 -12.43 -23.50
C GLN A 257 14.24 -12.81 -22.57
N PHE A 258 14.68 -11.87 -21.74
CA PHE A 258 15.75 -12.07 -20.77
C PHE A 258 15.32 -12.85 -19.52
N LEU A 259 14.01 -13.00 -19.25
CA LEU A 259 13.54 -13.81 -18.13
C LEU A 259 13.91 -15.29 -18.33
N PRO A 260 14.07 -16.07 -17.24
CA PRO A 260 14.29 -17.52 -17.31
C PRO A 260 13.26 -18.21 -18.21
N ALA A 261 13.67 -19.30 -18.87
CA ALA A 261 12.81 -19.98 -19.84
C ALA A 261 11.60 -20.66 -19.17
N ASP A 262 11.83 -21.15 -17.96
CA ASP A 262 10.93 -21.80 -17.03
C ASP A 262 10.17 -20.83 -16.10
N ALA A 263 10.45 -19.52 -16.15
CA ALA A 263 9.70 -18.53 -15.36
C ALA A 263 8.21 -18.61 -15.71
N GLU A 264 7.39 -18.99 -14.74
CA GLU A 264 5.97 -19.18 -14.96
C GLU A 264 5.30 -17.82 -15.24
N HIS A 265 4.34 -17.83 -16.17
CA HIS A 265 3.57 -16.64 -16.52
C HIS A 265 2.31 -16.64 -15.66
N ALA A 266 2.04 -15.52 -14.98
CA ALA A 266 0.85 -15.37 -14.16
C ALA A 266 -0.47 -15.60 -14.93
N HIS A 267 -1.54 -15.91 -14.19
CA HIS A 267 -2.88 -16.08 -14.77
C HIS A 267 -3.57 -14.77 -15.10
N HIS A 268 -2.98 -13.63 -14.72
CA HIS A 268 -3.47 -12.31 -15.03
C HIS A 268 -2.32 -11.36 -15.35
N ASP A 269 -2.60 -10.32 -16.12
CA ASP A 269 -1.67 -9.23 -16.44
C ASP A 269 -2.33 -7.90 -16.11
N PHE A 270 -1.54 -6.87 -15.81
CA PHE A 270 -2.06 -5.56 -15.46
C PHE A 270 -1.79 -4.54 -16.58
N ILE A 271 -2.72 -3.61 -16.72
CA ILE A 271 -2.51 -2.38 -17.51
C ILE A 271 -2.62 -1.21 -16.56
N PHE A 272 -1.74 -0.24 -16.72
CA PHE A 272 -1.88 1.07 -16.09
C PHE A 272 -1.81 2.16 -17.15
N MET A 273 -2.72 3.12 -17.10
CA MET A 273 -2.71 4.24 -18.02
C MET A 273 -3.34 5.50 -17.46
N GLY A 274 -2.96 6.64 -18.03
CA GLY A 274 -3.48 7.95 -17.68
C GLY A 274 -2.42 9.04 -17.63
N TYR A 275 -2.58 10.01 -16.74
CA TYR A 275 -1.81 11.25 -16.65
C TYR A 275 -1.42 11.59 -15.21
N SER A 276 -0.46 12.51 -15.06
CA SER A 276 -0.10 13.16 -13.79
C SER A 276 0.49 12.21 -12.74
N GLN A 277 -0.19 11.99 -11.61
CA GLN A 277 0.44 11.54 -10.37
C GLN A 277 0.77 10.05 -10.29
N GLY A 278 0.46 9.25 -11.33
CA GLY A 278 0.70 7.81 -11.31
C GLY A 278 0.09 7.12 -10.08
N ALA A 279 0.82 6.15 -9.53
CA ALA A 279 0.47 5.48 -8.29
C ALA A 279 1.11 6.17 -7.07
N ALA A 280 0.33 6.33 -5.99
CA ALA A 280 0.81 6.83 -4.71
C ALA A 280 1.82 5.86 -4.06
N MET A 281 2.48 6.28 -2.98
CA MET A 281 3.44 5.43 -2.28
C MET A 281 2.74 4.22 -1.67
N HIS A 282 3.18 3.00 -1.99
CA HIS A 282 2.60 1.77 -1.46
C HIS A 282 3.56 0.57 -1.55
N LEU A 283 3.17 -0.52 -0.90
CA LEU A 283 3.64 -1.88 -1.16
C LEU A 283 2.56 -2.64 -1.91
N ASP A 284 2.99 -3.57 -2.76
CA ASP A 284 2.07 -4.54 -3.36
C ASP A 284 1.98 -5.81 -2.53
N TYR A 285 0.78 -6.37 -2.49
CA TYR A 285 0.49 -7.64 -1.84
C TYR A 285 0.28 -8.74 -2.87
N ILE A 286 1.32 -8.98 -3.65
CA ILE A 286 1.38 -10.02 -4.68
C ILE A 286 2.24 -11.20 -4.25
N SER A 287 2.13 -12.30 -4.98
CA SER A 287 2.78 -13.57 -4.61
C SER A 287 4.20 -13.68 -5.17
N ARG A 288 4.46 -13.08 -6.32
CA ARG A 288 5.69 -13.26 -7.11
C ARG A 288 6.38 -11.93 -7.41
N LEU A 289 7.55 -12.00 -8.04
CA LEU A 289 8.21 -10.81 -8.57
C LEU A 289 7.42 -10.28 -9.76
N MET A 290 7.46 -8.97 -9.98
CA MET A 290 6.80 -8.35 -11.13
C MET A 290 7.78 -7.69 -12.08
N TRP A 291 7.36 -7.58 -13.33
CA TRP A 291 7.96 -6.69 -14.31
C TRP A 291 6.89 -5.75 -14.87
N GLN A 292 7.26 -4.50 -15.18
CA GLN A 292 6.41 -3.53 -15.85
C GLN A 292 7.13 -2.91 -17.04
N ALA A 293 6.55 -3.05 -18.23
CA ALA A 293 7.03 -2.42 -19.45
C ALA A 293 6.37 -1.04 -19.63
N GLN A 294 7.18 -0.02 -19.84
CA GLN A 294 6.72 1.32 -20.19
C GLN A 294 6.44 1.38 -21.70
N LEU A 295 5.18 1.50 -22.11
CA LEU A 295 4.82 1.46 -23.54
C LEU A 295 4.63 2.86 -24.14
N LYS A 296 4.07 3.79 -23.37
CA LYS A 296 3.85 5.19 -23.78
C LYS A 296 4.16 6.14 -22.63
N GLY A 297 4.62 7.34 -22.97
CA GLY A 297 4.99 8.36 -21.98
C GLY A 297 6.15 7.94 -21.09
N HIS A 298 6.57 8.85 -20.22
CA HIS A 298 7.67 8.62 -19.29
C HIS A 298 7.17 8.55 -17.86
N LYS A 299 7.73 7.61 -17.10
CA LYS A 299 7.33 7.36 -15.71
C LYS A 299 8.55 7.37 -14.80
N THR A 300 8.56 8.29 -13.85
CA THR A 300 9.54 8.34 -12.78
C THR A 300 9.08 7.48 -11.62
N TRP A 301 9.91 6.51 -11.23
CA TRP A 301 9.71 5.68 -10.04
C TRP A 301 10.52 6.26 -8.89
N MET A 302 9.90 6.38 -7.72
CA MET A 302 10.60 6.69 -6.49
C MET A 302 10.46 5.51 -5.55
N LEU A 303 11.60 4.96 -5.13
CA LEU A 303 11.70 3.85 -4.22
C LEU A 303 12.14 4.34 -2.85
N THR A 304 11.45 3.89 -1.82
CA THR A 304 11.75 4.17 -0.42
C THR A 304 11.91 2.83 0.31
N PRO A 305 12.97 2.64 1.09
CA PRO A 305 13.09 1.44 1.90
C PRO A 305 11.98 1.41 2.97
N PRO A 306 11.66 0.25 3.53
CA PRO A 306 10.79 0.17 4.70
C PRO A 306 11.28 1.06 5.85
N PRO A 307 10.39 1.68 6.66
CA PRO A 307 10.76 2.62 7.72
C PRO A 307 11.84 2.10 8.67
N GLU A 308 11.76 0.83 9.05
CA GLU A 308 12.74 0.15 9.91
C GLU A 308 14.15 0.07 9.30
N CYS A 309 14.30 0.28 7.98
CA CYS A 309 15.55 0.17 7.25
C CYS A 309 16.14 1.51 6.78
N GLU A 310 15.49 2.64 7.05
CA GLU A 310 15.96 3.98 6.64
C GLU A 310 17.31 4.39 7.27
N HIS A 311 17.67 3.77 8.39
CA HIS A 311 18.97 3.99 9.02
C HIS A 311 20.13 3.29 8.28
N VAL A 312 19.83 2.36 7.35
CA VAL A 312 20.80 1.60 6.54
C VAL A 312 20.68 1.94 5.06
N CYS A 313 19.47 2.24 4.61
CA CYS A 313 19.10 2.39 3.22
C CYS A 313 18.56 3.79 2.95
N SER A 314 18.63 4.24 1.70
CA SER A 314 18.15 5.56 1.32
C SER A 314 17.19 5.46 0.15
N SER A 315 16.23 6.37 0.10
CA SER A 315 15.34 6.51 -1.05
C SER A 315 16.12 6.98 -2.28
N PHE A 316 15.67 6.54 -3.46
CA PHE A 316 16.19 7.02 -4.73
C PHE A 316 15.10 6.98 -5.80
N SER A 317 15.35 7.64 -6.93
CA SER A 317 14.43 7.68 -8.05
C SER A 317 15.14 7.34 -9.36
N PHE A 318 14.39 6.75 -10.28
CA PHE A 318 14.83 6.48 -11.64
C PHE A 318 13.68 6.65 -12.62
N ARG A 319 14.02 6.89 -13.87
CA ARG A 319 13.05 7.12 -14.96
C ARG A 319 12.98 5.91 -15.87
N ALA A 320 11.77 5.47 -16.17
CA ALA A 320 11.49 4.50 -17.22
C ALA A 320 11.01 5.23 -18.48
N ASP A 321 11.71 5.03 -19.58
CA ASP A 321 11.38 5.58 -20.90
C ASP A 321 10.57 4.55 -21.71
N PRO A 322 9.83 4.96 -22.75
CA PRO A 322 9.14 4.03 -23.65
C PRO A 322 10.06 2.92 -24.19
N GLY A 323 9.66 1.67 -23.99
CA GLY A 323 10.40 0.47 -24.35
C GLY A 323 11.20 -0.14 -23.19
N ASP A 324 11.37 0.56 -22.08
CA ASP A 324 12.05 0.01 -20.90
C ASP A 324 11.17 -0.98 -20.14
N ILE A 325 11.81 -1.91 -19.43
CA ILE A 325 11.16 -2.84 -18.52
C ILE A 325 11.77 -2.68 -17.12
N VAL A 326 10.93 -2.34 -16.16
CA VAL A 326 11.27 -2.29 -14.73
C VAL A 326 11.01 -3.65 -14.11
N LEU A 327 11.97 -4.16 -13.34
CA LEU A 327 11.74 -5.27 -12.42
C LEU A 327 11.97 -4.79 -11.00
N LEU A 328 10.97 -4.99 -10.16
CA LEU A 328 10.96 -4.53 -8.79
C LEU A 328 10.25 -5.58 -7.94
N ASP A 329 10.83 -5.87 -6.78
CA ASP A 329 10.09 -6.56 -5.73
C ASP A 329 9.24 -5.52 -4.99
N THR A 330 8.04 -5.28 -5.50
CA THR A 330 7.09 -4.30 -4.95
C THR A 330 6.50 -4.69 -3.61
N ARG A 331 6.75 -5.93 -3.16
CA ARG A 331 6.37 -6.43 -1.82
C ARG A 331 7.34 -5.94 -0.73
N GLN A 332 8.55 -5.53 -1.13
CA GLN A 332 9.64 -5.16 -0.24
C GLN A 332 10.04 -3.69 -0.37
N TRP A 333 9.88 -3.11 -1.57
CA TRP A 333 10.17 -1.70 -1.82
C TRP A 333 8.90 -0.87 -1.85
N TYR A 334 8.79 0.09 -0.93
CA TYR A 334 7.78 1.13 -1.07
C TYR A 334 8.07 1.88 -2.35
N HIS A 335 7.04 2.06 -3.16
CA HIS A 335 7.20 2.70 -4.44
C HIS A 335 6.03 3.62 -4.74
N LYS A 336 6.37 4.76 -5.32
CA LYS A 336 5.41 5.64 -6.00
C LYS A 336 5.88 5.88 -7.42
N THR A 337 4.93 6.21 -8.28
CA THR A 337 5.24 6.55 -9.67
C THR A 337 4.66 7.90 -10.01
N GLN A 338 5.35 8.65 -10.85
CA GLN A 338 4.90 9.94 -11.36
C GLN A 338 5.06 9.93 -12.87
N ILE A 339 4.04 10.39 -13.58
CA ILE A 339 4.12 10.56 -15.03
C ILE A 339 4.73 11.91 -15.31
N ASP A 340 5.69 11.95 -16.22
CA ASP A 340 6.40 13.20 -16.51
C ASP A 340 5.52 14.15 -17.33
N GLY A 341 5.47 15.41 -16.89
CA GLY A 341 4.72 16.46 -17.58
C GLY A 341 3.21 16.18 -17.65
N LYS A 342 2.61 16.51 -18.80
CA LYS A 342 1.19 16.21 -19.11
C LYS A 342 1.07 15.04 -20.10
N GLU A 343 2.06 14.16 -20.17
CA GLU A 343 2.06 13.06 -21.13
C GLU A 343 1.07 11.96 -20.74
N PHE A 344 0.50 11.30 -21.74
CA PHE A 344 -0.25 10.06 -21.53
C PHE A 344 0.74 8.91 -21.31
N SER A 345 0.65 8.27 -20.13
CA SER A 345 1.40 7.07 -19.82
C SER A 345 0.56 5.82 -20.07
N LEU A 346 1.18 4.76 -20.56
CA LEU A 346 0.58 3.42 -20.66
C LEU A 346 1.64 2.37 -20.40
N THR A 347 1.33 1.40 -19.54
CA THR A 347 2.20 0.28 -19.20
C THR A 347 1.46 -1.04 -19.22
N VAL A 348 2.20 -2.12 -19.43
CA VAL A 348 1.75 -3.50 -19.21
C VAL A 348 2.69 -4.18 -18.22
N SER A 349 2.16 -4.95 -17.30
CA SER A 349 2.94 -5.70 -16.32
C SER A 349 2.38 -7.09 -16.08
N SER A 350 3.24 -7.96 -15.57
CA SER A 350 2.86 -9.31 -15.16
C SER A 350 3.79 -9.79 -14.04
N GLU A 351 3.30 -10.74 -13.26
CA GLU A 351 4.08 -11.50 -12.30
C GLU A 351 4.89 -12.59 -13.00
N TYR A 352 6.05 -12.94 -12.44
CA TYR A 352 6.87 -14.08 -12.85
C TYR A 352 7.50 -14.75 -11.62
N GLY A 353 7.63 -16.08 -11.67
CA GLY A 353 8.20 -16.89 -10.60
C GLY A 353 8.77 -18.16 -11.16
#